data_AF-A0A0K1PBG4-F1
#
_entry.id   AF-A0A0K1PBG4-F1
#
_cell.length_a   1.000
_cell.length_b   1.000
_cell.length_c   1.000
_cell.angle_alpha   90.00
_cell.angle_beta   90.00
_cell.angle_gamma   90.00
#
_symmetry.space_group_name_H-M   'P 1'
#
loop_
_entity.id
_entity.type
_entity.pdbx_description
1 polymer ?
#
loop_
_entity_poly.entity_id
_entity_poly.type
_entity_poly.pdbx_seq_one_letter_code
_entity_poly.pdbx_strand_id
1 'polypeptide(L)' 'MVWIEGVEGAHPVRVMLGITDGTRTEVVSGGLNEGDFAIVDESGGGPKGPGGPGGPPGGMRMRMF' A
#
# COMPACT_ATOMS: atom_id res chain seq x y z
N MET A 1 11.03 4.72 -8.31
CA MET A 1 11.68 4.42 -7.02
C MET A 1 11.25 3.02 -6.62
N VAL A 2 12.13 2.24 -6.01
CA VAL A 2 11.85 0.89 -5.50
C VAL A 2 12.07 0.90 -4.00
N TRP A 3 11.31 0.12 -3.25
CA TRP A 3 11.51 -0.04 -1.80
C TRP A 3 12.30 -1.30 -1.54
N ILE A 4 13.30 -1.22 -0.67
CA ILE A 4 14.08 -2.38 -0.23
C ILE A 4 13.96 -2.57 1.28
N GLU A 5 13.96 -3.82 1.72
CA GLU A 5 14.00 -4.18 3.13
C GLU A 5 15.42 -3.94 3.66
N GLY A 6 15.57 -3.02 4.61
CA GLY A 6 16.80 -2.76 5.33
C GLY A 6 16.71 -3.20 6.79
N VAL A 7 17.85 -3.14 7.50
CA VAL A 7 17.95 -3.54 8.92
C VAL A 7 17.00 -2.73 9.82
N GLU A 8 16.81 -1.45 9.52
CA GLU A 8 15.92 -0.56 10.28
C GLU A 8 14.48 -0.50 9.69
N GLY A 9 14.21 -1.32 8.67
CA GLY A 9 12.94 -1.35 7.96
C GLY A 9 13.06 -0.92 6.49
N ALA A 10 11.90 -0.82 5.85
CA ALA A 10 11.79 -0.48 4.44
C ALA A 10 12.26 0.94 4.16
N HIS A 11 13.10 1.11 3.13
CA HIS A 11 13.52 2.44 2.69
C HIS A 11 13.55 2.54 1.15
N PRO A 12 13.33 3.74 0.59
CA PRO A 12 13.25 3.91 -0.85
C PRO A 12 14.64 4.07 -1.47
N VAL A 13 14.84 3.43 -2.61
CA VAL A 13 16.02 3.59 -3.46
C VAL A 13 15.65 4.13 -4.84
N ARG A 14 16.51 4.99 -5.37
CA ARG A 14 16.37 5.53 -6.73
C ARG A 14 16.95 4.54 -7.72
N VAL A 15 16.20 4.29 -8.79
CA VAL A 15 16.59 3.41 -9.89
C VAL A 15 16.32 4.08 -11.22
N MET A 16 17.13 3.75 -12.22
CA MET A 16 16.87 4.05 -13.62
C MET A 16 16.22 2.84 -14.26
N LEU A 17 15.04 3.05 -14.83
CA LEU A 17 14.30 2.01 -15.53
C LEU A 17 14.71 1.98 -17.00
N GLY A 18 14.74 0.78 -17.56
CA GLY A 18 14.93 0.53 -18.99
C GLY A 18 13.59 0.33 -19.67
N ILE A 19 13.49 -0.76 -20.44
CA ILE A 19 12.31 -1.11 -21.22
C ILE A 19 11.30 -1.86 -20.34
N THR A 20 10.02 -1.71 -20.65
CA THR A 20 8.93 -2.46 -20.04
C THR A 20 8.18 -3.27 -21.11
N ASP A 21 7.78 -4.49 -20.76
CA ASP A 21 6.91 -5.34 -21.60
C ASP A 21 5.45 -5.36 -21.09
N GLY A 22 5.14 -4.53 -20.09
CA GLY A 22 3.83 -4.46 -19.43
C GLY A 22 3.63 -5.45 -18.29
N THR A 23 4.49 -6.47 -18.16
CA THR A 23 4.51 -7.41 -17.03
C THR A 23 5.77 -7.24 -16.18
N ARG A 24 6.88 -6.88 -16.81
CA ARG A 24 8.20 -6.69 -16.21
C ARG A 24 8.79 -5.40 -16.74
N THR A 25 9.54 -4.72 -15.88
CA THR A 25 10.32 -3.53 -16.24
C THR A 25 11.76 -3.76 -15.83
N GLU A 26 12.68 -3.52 -16.76
CA GLU A 26 14.11 -3.65 -16.50
C GLU A 26 14.61 -2.50 -15.60
N VAL A 27 15.51 -2.82 -14.68
CA VAL A 27 16.31 -1.84 -13.94
C VAL A 27 17.71 -1.85 -14.54
N VAL A 28 18.14 -0.73 -15.10
CA VAL A 28 19.42 -0.64 -15.82
C VAL A 28 20.56 -0.05 -14.98
N SER A 29 20.23 0.68 -13.90
CA SER A 29 21.18 1.15 -12.88
C SER A 29 20.46 1.75 -11.67
N GLY A 30 21.19 2.04 -10.60
CA GLY A 30 20.67 2.77 -9.45
C GLY A 30 21.18 2.21 -8.12
N GLY A 31 20.42 2.46 -7.06
CA GLY A 31 20.73 1.99 -5.71
C GLY A 31 20.19 0.60 -5.38
N LEU A 32 20.00 -0.26 -6.37
CA LEU A 32 19.58 -1.65 -6.17
C LEU A 32 20.78 -2.56 -6.44
N ASN A 33 21.14 -3.41 -5.48
CA ASN A 33 22.25 -4.34 -5.58
C ASN A 33 21.73 -5.79 -5.59
N GLU A 34 22.56 -6.71 -6.10
CA GLU A 34 22.25 -8.14 -6.00
C GLU A 34 22.19 -8.57 -4.52
N GLY A 35 21.15 -9.34 -4.19
CA GLY A 35 20.87 -9.78 -2.82
C GLY A 35 19.92 -8.86 -2.04
N ASP A 36 19.60 -7.67 -2.55
CA ASP A 36 18.59 -6.80 -1.93
C ASP A 36 17.19 -7.41 -2.06
N PHE A 37 16.41 -7.38 -0.98
CA PHE A 37 15.01 -7.79 -1.00
C PHE A 37 14.13 -6.60 -1.38
N ALA A 38 13.64 -6.60 -2.62
CA ALA A 38 12.71 -5.59 -3.11
C ALA A 38 11.27 -5.88 -2.65
N ILE A 39 10.58 -4.85 -2.19
CA ILE A 39 9.17 -4.90 -1.81
C ILE A 39 8.34 -4.63 -3.07
N VAL A 40 7.49 -5.58 -3.45
CA VAL A 40 6.74 -5.57 -4.72
C VAL A 40 5.23 -5.45 -4.55
N ASP A 41 4.72 -5.58 -3.32
CA ASP A 41 3.30 -5.46 -3.01
C ASP A 41 3.12 -5.04 -1.54
N GLU A 42 1.94 -4.49 -1.22
CA GLU A 42 1.49 -4.27 0.14
C GLU A 42 0.19 -5.04 0.38
N SER A 43 0.17 -5.91 1.40
CA SER A 43 -1.11 -6.45 1.86
C SER A 43 -1.81 -5.37 2.68
N GLY A 44 -2.75 -4.66 2.05
CA GLY A 44 -3.54 -3.60 2.68
C GLY A 44 -4.40 -4.10 3.84
N GLY A 45 -3.82 -4.12 5.04
CA GLY A 45 -4.52 -4.24 6.32
C GLY A 45 -4.55 -2.90 7.03
N GLY A 46 -5.11 -1.86 6.39
CA GLY A 46 -5.25 -0.56 7.02
C GLY A 46 -6.09 -0.68 8.32
N PRO A 47 -5.79 0.08 9.39
CA PRO A 47 -6.68 0.15 10.53
C PRO A 47 -8.06 0.59 10.04
N LYS A 48 -9.11 -0.19 10.34
CA LYS A 48 -10.47 0.35 10.33
C LYS A 48 -10.45 1.53 11.28
N GLY A 49 -10.42 2.74 10.73
CA GLY A 49 -10.68 3.94 11.53
C GLY A 49 -11.97 3.71 12.32
N PRO A 50 -12.08 4.17 13.57
CA PRO A 50 -13.33 4.06 14.31
C PRO A 50 -14.42 4.70 13.45
N GLY A 51 -15.44 3.91 13.10
CA GLY A 51 -16.59 4.38 12.34
C GLY A 51 -17.11 5.65 12.99
N GLY A 52 -17.21 6.72 12.20
CA GLY A 52 -17.77 7.98 12.66
C GLY A 52 -19.16 7.79 13.26
N PRO A 53 -19.62 8.72 14.13
CA PRO A 53 -20.90 8.58 14.81
C PRO A 53 -22.03 8.36 13.81
N GLY A 54 -22.74 7.23 13.97
CA GLY A 54 -23.91 6.90 13.19
C GLY A 54 -24.95 8.02 13.25
N GLY A 55 -25.42 8.44 12.08
CA GLY A 55 -26.57 9.32 11.96
C GLY A 55 -27.82 8.74 12.66
N PRO A 56 -28.79 9.58 13.03
CA PRO A 56 -29.88 9.18 13.90
C PRO A 56 -30.76 8.09 13.27
N PRO A 57 -31.22 7.08 14.04
CA PRO A 57 -32.16 6.08 13.55
C PRO A 57 -33.54 6.71 13.30
N GLY A 58 -33.72 7.25 12.11
CA GLY A 58 -35.02 7.68 11.63
C GLY A 58 -35.91 6.47 11.35
N GLY A 59 -36.85 6.19 12.26
CA GLY A 59 -38.11 5.53 11.89
C GLY A 59 -38.49 4.28 12.67
N MET A 60 -38.97 4.46 13.91
CA MET A 60 -39.96 3.58 14.50
C MET A 60 -41.17 4.42 14.93
N ARG A 61 -42.15 4.51 14.03
CA ARG A 61 -43.49 5.00 14.34
C ARG A 61 -44.16 4.00 15.28
N MET A 62 -44.34 4.38 16.55
CA MET A 62 -45.28 3.68 17.42
C MET A 62 -46.71 3.94 16.91
N ARG A 63 -47.43 2.89 16.56
CA ARG A 63 -48.89 2.92 16.50
C ARG A 63 -49.40 2.34 17.83
N MET A 64 -50.15 3.12 18.60
CA MET A 64 -51.04 2.57 19.63
C MET A 64 -52.22 3.50 19.89
N PHE A 65 -53.37 3.13 19.35
CA PHE A 65 -54.64 2.99 20.07
C PHE A 65 -55.29 1.70 19.59
#